data_AF-A0A6U2BHY8-F1
#
_entry.id   AF-A0A6U2BHY8-F1
#
_cell.length_a   1.000
_cell.length_b   1.000
_cell.length_c   1.000
_cell.angle_alpha   90.00
_cell.angle_beta   90.00
_cell.angle_gamma   90.00
#
_symmetry.space_group_name_H-M   'P 1'
#
loop_
_entity.id
_entity.type
_entity.pdbx_description
1 polymer ?
#
loop_
_entity_poly.entity_id
_entity_poly.type
_entity_poly.pdbx_seq_one_letter_code
_entity_poly.pdbx_strand_id
1 'polypeptide(L)'
;GDRWVVKAKMGGIGSKEDSAIPHVPDALTLKLVGPHHPGKVFFKNAKQLGQHQPCTLTLANFPGWALVPKSDPKVIKHEGRDFDLLQVGFAQASEDNAVEAILDSQGFVTVDDGWYLDVAMFNLEEGTALNLIKDPKKHNPEDLWGRRFAVNPDGSVSPLTAPHLFLGAMSRITLVKEGHPDALVLEHPAAISEGKAASLVLKSHKGLGVVAAAAPKRIKEWRVSYMQLDLGDPQKAVRVKRSGDFLVSADPVSKGFVLDVPFDKREVGTGGLAMSMVTLDNGKVQDPDAKGRLFSITPAGHVSCRETPGLVLGYRGLPIQLPE
;
A
#
# COMPACT_ATOMS: atom_id res chain seq x y z
N GLY A 1 34.51 20.47 14.84
CA GLY A 1 33.32 20.23 15.69
C GLY A 1 32.76 18.91 15.23
N ASP A 2 32.88 17.91 16.09
CA ASP A 2 32.92 16.48 15.77
C ASP A 2 31.78 15.96 14.87
N ARG A 3 32.19 15.34 13.75
CA ARG A 3 31.31 14.57 12.83
C ARG A 3 31.15 13.17 13.40
N TRP A 4 29.95 12.85 13.88
CA TRP A 4 29.57 11.49 14.21
C TRP A 4 29.28 10.73 12.92
N VAL A 5 30.17 9.81 12.57
CA VAL A 5 29.94 8.79 11.52
C VAL A 5 29.26 7.62 12.21
N VAL A 6 27.99 7.35 11.89
CA VAL A 6 27.37 6.08 12.26
C VAL A 6 27.97 5.01 11.36
N LYS A 7 28.77 4.14 11.98
CA LYS A 7 29.28 2.92 11.37
C LYS A 7 28.08 1.99 11.15
N ALA A 8 27.73 1.73 9.90
CA ALA A 8 27.32 0.37 9.54
C ALA A 8 28.41 -0.56 10.09
N LYS A 9 28.03 -1.63 10.78
CA LYS A 9 28.97 -2.59 11.37
C LYS A 9 29.66 -3.36 10.22
N MET A 10 30.59 -2.70 9.53
CA MET A 10 31.40 -3.27 8.47
C MET A 10 32.43 -4.20 9.11
N GLY A 11 32.10 -5.48 9.16
CA GLY A 11 33.12 -6.52 9.17
C GLY A 11 33.65 -6.67 7.74
N GLY A 12 34.80 -6.06 7.46
CA GLY A 12 35.55 -6.27 6.22
C GLY A 12 35.92 -4.96 5.52
N ILE A 13 37.22 -4.73 5.37
CA ILE A 13 37.76 -3.67 4.50
C ILE A 13 37.52 -4.13 3.05
N GLY A 14 36.40 -3.69 2.48
CA GLY A 14 36.08 -3.81 1.05
C GLY A 14 36.21 -2.46 0.36
N SER A 15 36.57 -2.47 -0.92
CA SER A 15 36.68 -1.31 -1.79
C SER A 15 35.37 -0.51 -1.86
N LYS A 16 35.50 0.78 -2.19
CA LYS A 16 34.47 1.82 -2.21
C LYS A 16 33.45 1.70 -3.37
N GLU A 17 33.14 0.47 -3.78
CA GLU A 17 32.12 0.11 -4.75
C GLU A 17 31.10 -0.77 -4.00
N ASP A 18 29.81 -0.43 -4.11
CA ASP A 18 28.64 -1.15 -3.55
C ASP A 18 28.23 -0.89 -2.08
N SER A 19 28.22 0.36 -1.62
CA SER A 19 27.36 0.75 -0.48
C SER A 19 25.95 1.10 -0.98
N ALA A 20 25.29 0.18 -1.68
CA ALA A 20 23.88 0.35 -2.02
C ALA A 20 23.06 0.23 -0.73
N ILE A 21 22.25 1.24 -0.42
CA ILE A 21 21.28 1.14 0.68
C ILE A 21 20.38 -0.07 0.35
N PRO A 22 20.31 -1.11 1.20
CA PRO A 22 19.47 -2.27 0.92
C PRO A 22 18.01 -1.81 0.75
N HIS A 23 17.45 -1.99 -0.43
CA HIS A 23 16.08 -1.62 -0.72
C HIS A 23 15.18 -2.86 -0.76
N VAL A 24 13.91 -2.66 -0.43
CA VAL A 24 12.87 -3.70 -0.40
C VAL A 24 11.84 -3.38 -1.47
N PRO A 25 11.98 -3.92 -2.71
CA PRO A 25 11.09 -3.61 -3.83
C PRO A 25 9.62 -3.83 -3.50
N ASP A 26 9.33 -4.82 -2.66
CA ASP A 26 7.98 -5.21 -2.27
C ASP A 26 7.45 -4.47 -1.04
N ALA A 27 8.14 -3.43 -0.53
CA ALA A 27 7.61 -2.60 0.54
C ALA A 27 6.29 -1.91 0.16
N LEU A 28 5.40 -1.73 1.13
CA LEU A 28 4.16 -0.96 0.98
C LEU A 28 4.50 0.52 0.84
N THR A 29 4.03 1.18 -0.21
CA THR A 29 4.33 2.61 -0.41
C THR A 29 3.85 3.45 0.78
N LEU A 30 4.75 4.28 1.32
CA LEU A 30 4.43 5.28 2.34
C LEU A 30 3.46 6.32 1.76
N LYS A 31 2.36 6.58 2.47
CA LYS A 31 1.30 7.49 2.06
C LYS A 31 0.80 8.35 3.22
N LEU A 32 0.12 9.44 2.89
CA LEU A 32 -0.75 10.18 3.82
C LEU A 32 -2.06 9.41 4.00
N VAL A 33 -2.53 9.29 5.25
CA VAL A 33 -3.80 8.63 5.61
C VAL A 33 -4.59 9.46 6.62
N GLY A 34 -5.91 9.24 6.68
CA GLY A 34 -6.78 9.90 7.65
C GLY A 34 -6.60 9.44 9.11
N PRO A 35 -7.20 10.15 10.09
CA PRO A 35 -7.01 9.90 11.53
C PRO A 35 -7.48 8.52 11.99
N HIS A 36 -8.51 7.98 11.33
CA HIS A 36 -9.13 6.68 11.65
C HIS A 36 -8.76 5.59 10.64
N HIS A 37 -7.82 5.86 9.74
CA HIS A 37 -7.43 4.88 8.75
C HIS A 37 -6.67 3.72 9.42
N PRO A 38 -7.03 2.44 9.16
CA PRO A 38 -6.40 1.29 9.82
C PRO A 38 -4.90 1.16 9.52
N GLY A 39 -4.45 1.74 8.42
CA GLY A 39 -3.04 1.83 8.05
C GLY A 39 -2.28 3.03 8.61
N LYS A 40 -2.87 3.84 9.50
CA LYS A 40 -2.13 4.88 10.26
C LYS A 40 -1.07 4.21 11.13
N VAL A 41 0.16 4.72 11.11
CA VAL A 41 1.27 4.14 11.87
C VAL A 41 1.69 5.02 13.04
N PHE A 42 2.22 4.38 14.08
CA PHE A 42 2.88 5.03 15.21
C PHE A 42 4.32 4.52 15.28
N PHE A 43 5.27 5.40 15.59
CA PHE A 43 6.68 5.01 15.68
C PHE A 43 7.07 4.66 17.12
N LYS A 44 7.74 3.53 17.30
CA LYS A 44 8.23 3.07 18.61
C LYS A 44 9.14 4.10 19.28
N ASN A 45 9.97 4.77 18.48
CA ASN A 45 10.94 5.77 18.94
C ASN A 45 10.47 7.21 18.70
N ALA A 46 9.17 7.45 18.53
CA ALA A 46 8.61 8.78 18.25
C ALA A 46 9.09 9.85 19.26
N LYS A 47 9.19 9.49 20.54
CA LYS A 47 9.68 10.42 21.57
C LYS A 47 11.11 10.89 21.31
N GLN A 48 12.01 9.99 20.88
CA GLN A 48 13.39 10.35 20.52
C GLN A 48 13.40 11.26 19.29
N LEU A 49 12.62 10.89 18.26
CA LEU A 49 12.46 11.71 17.05
C LEU A 49 12.00 13.13 17.39
N GLY A 50 10.96 13.28 18.23
CA GLY A 50 10.44 14.58 18.66
C GLY A 50 11.38 15.37 19.58
N GLN A 51 12.41 14.74 20.13
CA GLN A 51 13.48 15.38 20.91
C GLN A 51 14.70 15.74 20.04
N HIS A 52 14.56 15.70 18.71
CA HIS A 52 15.63 15.95 17.75
C HIS A 52 16.82 14.98 17.93
N GLN A 53 16.53 13.74 18.33
CA GLN A 53 17.53 12.68 18.43
C GLN A 53 17.39 11.72 17.24
N PRO A 54 18.50 11.27 16.63
CA PRO A 54 18.47 10.21 15.63
C PRO A 54 17.82 8.95 16.21
N CYS A 55 16.93 8.33 15.43
CA CYS A 55 16.32 7.06 15.80
C CYS A 55 15.89 6.25 14.58
N THR A 56 15.81 4.93 14.76
CA THR A 56 15.25 4.02 13.76
C THR A 56 13.73 4.14 13.71
N LEU A 57 13.19 4.28 12.51
CA LEU A 57 11.75 4.46 12.23
C LEU A 57 10.98 3.12 12.21
N THR A 58 11.06 2.37 13.31
CA THR A 58 10.29 1.13 13.55
C THR A 58 8.87 1.42 14.04
N LEU A 59 7.90 0.59 13.63
CA LEU A 59 6.48 0.78 13.95
C LEU A 59 6.11 0.16 15.32
N ALA A 60 5.31 0.89 16.10
CA ALA A 60 4.81 0.47 17.40
C ALA A 60 3.56 -0.41 17.28
N ASN A 61 2.61 -0.05 16.40
CA ASN A 61 1.38 -0.81 16.18
C ASN A 61 1.51 -1.98 15.21
N PHE A 62 2.66 -2.11 14.54
CA PHE A 62 3.01 -3.24 13.68
C PHE A 62 4.41 -3.77 14.04
N PRO A 63 4.55 -4.55 15.12
CA PRO A 63 5.84 -5.05 15.58
C PRO A 63 6.60 -5.79 14.48
N GLY A 64 7.90 -5.50 14.35
CA GLY A 64 8.76 -6.07 13.32
C GLY A 64 8.70 -5.35 11.97
N TRP A 65 7.88 -4.30 11.82
CA TRP A 65 7.87 -3.45 10.62
C TRP A 65 8.61 -2.12 10.85
N ALA A 66 9.17 -1.56 9.79
CA ALA A 66 9.79 -0.23 9.81
C ALA A 66 9.59 0.49 8.47
N LEU A 67 9.89 1.79 8.48
CA LEU A 67 10.13 2.51 7.24
C LEU A 67 11.44 2.00 6.61
N VAL A 68 11.38 1.62 5.33
CA VAL A 68 12.50 1.07 4.57
C VAL A 68 12.61 1.76 3.19
N PRO A 69 13.80 1.82 2.60
CA PRO A 69 13.99 2.14 1.18
C PRO A 69 13.29 1.12 0.30
N LYS A 70 12.54 1.56 -0.70
CA LYS A 70 11.77 0.70 -1.62
C LYS A 70 12.47 0.52 -2.97
N SER A 71 13.24 1.50 -3.41
CA SER A 71 13.94 1.48 -4.69
C SER A 71 15.35 2.02 -4.55
N ASP A 72 16.15 1.89 -5.60
CA ASP A 72 17.34 2.72 -5.73
C ASP A 72 16.95 4.21 -5.91
N PRO A 73 17.81 5.14 -5.47
CA PRO A 73 17.71 6.55 -5.81
C PRO A 73 17.63 6.78 -7.32
N LYS A 74 16.81 7.74 -7.76
CA LYS A 74 16.69 8.15 -9.16
C LYS A 74 16.81 9.66 -9.28
N VAL A 75 17.58 10.12 -10.26
CA VAL A 75 17.59 11.54 -10.64
C VAL A 75 16.29 11.85 -11.38
N ILE A 76 15.50 12.78 -10.85
CA ILE A 76 14.28 13.29 -11.45
C ILE A 76 14.58 14.65 -12.08
N LYS A 77 14.15 14.80 -13.34
CA LYS A 77 14.20 16.08 -14.06
C LYS A 77 12.79 16.63 -14.19
N HIS A 78 12.50 17.72 -13.51
CA HIS A 78 11.18 18.33 -13.51
C HIS A 78 11.29 19.85 -13.52
N GLU A 79 10.65 20.50 -14.48
CA GLU A 79 10.59 21.97 -14.59
C GLU A 79 11.97 22.66 -14.53
N GLY A 80 12.98 22.08 -15.18
CA GLY A 80 14.34 22.62 -15.20
C GLY A 80 15.10 22.46 -13.88
N ARG A 81 14.60 21.64 -12.95
CA ARG A 81 15.29 21.22 -11.73
C ARG A 81 15.62 19.73 -11.79
N ASP A 82 16.80 19.42 -11.26
CA ASP A 82 17.29 18.06 -11.07
C ASP A 82 17.38 17.79 -9.56
N PHE A 83 16.75 16.72 -9.10
CA PHE A 83 16.81 16.27 -7.70
C PHE A 83 16.81 14.75 -7.63
N ASP A 84 17.39 14.19 -6.58
CA ASP A 84 17.32 12.74 -6.38
C ASP A 84 16.05 12.39 -5.61
N LEU A 85 15.40 11.31 -6.03
CA LEU A 85 14.21 10.75 -5.41
C LEU A 85 14.47 9.30 -5.00
N LEU A 86 14.17 8.98 -3.76
CA LEU A 86 14.21 7.65 -3.18
C LEU A 86 12.81 7.29 -2.68
N GLN A 87 12.22 6.25 -3.28
CA GLN A 87 10.94 5.75 -2.79
C GLN A 87 11.14 5.04 -1.46
N VAL A 88 10.24 5.30 -0.52
CA VAL A 88 10.21 4.65 0.78
C VAL A 88 8.86 4.00 1.05
N GLY A 89 8.86 3.04 1.95
CA GLY A 89 7.68 2.29 2.29
C GLY A 89 7.81 1.55 3.60
N PHE A 90 6.81 0.73 3.92
CA PHE A 90 6.82 -0.13 5.09
C PHE A 90 7.04 -1.58 4.66
N ALA A 91 7.95 -2.26 5.36
CA ALA A 91 8.16 -3.70 5.22
C ALA A 91 8.57 -4.29 6.58
N GLN A 92 8.62 -5.63 6.65
CA GLN A 92 9.31 -6.29 7.75
C GLN A 92 10.78 -5.85 7.76
N ALA A 93 11.20 -5.34 8.91
CA ALA A 93 12.50 -4.76 9.09
C ALA A 93 13.51 -5.82 9.52
N SER A 94 14.69 -5.81 8.92
CA SER A 94 15.91 -6.34 9.53
C SER A 94 16.70 -5.19 10.15
N GLU A 95 17.73 -5.49 10.94
CA GLU A 95 18.62 -4.46 11.48
C GLU A 95 19.30 -3.63 10.38
N ASP A 96 19.36 -4.14 9.15
CA ASP A 96 20.13 -3.55 8.03
C ASP A 96 19.31 -2.70 7.05
N ASN A 97 17.97 -2.70 7.12
CA ASN A 97 17.13 -2.04 6.12
C ASN A 97 16.20 -0.93 6.66
N ALA A 98 16.12 -0.77 7.98
CA ALA A 98 15.27 0.23 8.60
C ALA A 98 15.90 1.63 8.50
N VAL A 99 15.09 2.61 8.10
CA VAL A 99 15.52 4.01 7.99
C VAL A 99 15.83 4.57 9.39
N GLU A 100 17.02 5.11 9.56
CA GLU A 100 17.37 6.00 10.66
C GLU A 100 17.10 7.46 10.25
N ALA A 101 16.44 8.22 11.12
CA ALA A 101 16.08 9.60 10.84
C ALA A 101 16.22 10.49 12.07
N ILE A 102 16.35 11.78 11.82
CA ILE A 102 16.26 12.86 12.81
C ILE A 102 15.22 13.88 12.33
N LEU A 103 14.36 14.35 13.25
CA LEU A 103 13.53 15.52 13.03
C LEU A 103 14.36 16.74 13.43
N ASP A 104 14.66 17.65 12.52
CA ASP A 104 15.40 18.87 12.86
C ASP A 104 14.49 19.93 13.53
N SER A 105 15.10 21.01 14.01
CA SER A 105 14.38 22.12 14.67
C SER A 105 13.46 22.90 13.73
N GLN A 106 13.59 22.74 12.41
CA GLN A 106 12.73 23.35 11.42
C GLN A 106 11.56 22.43 11.04
N GLY A 107 11.57 21.17 11.47
CA GLY A 107 10.54 20.18 11.23
C GLY A 107 10.80 19.26 10.05
N PHE A 108 12.01 19.23 9.49
CA PHE A 108 12.36 18.26 8.44
C PHE A 108 12.72 16.91 9.07
N VAL A 109 12.11 15.85 8.57
CA VAL A 109 12.57 14.48 8.84
C VAL A 109 13.69 14.18 7.85
N THR A 110 14.92 14.18 8.33
CA THR A 110 16.12 13.99 7.51
C THR A 110 16.73 12.61 7.75
N VAL A 111 17.29 12.04 6.69
CA VAL A 111 17.91 10.70 6.65
C VAL A 111 19.28 10.85 6.03
N ASP A 112 20.32 10.36 6.71
CA ASP A 112 21.71 10.34 6.22
C ASP A 112 22.17 11.69 5.58
N ASP A 113 23.09 11.66 4.61
CA ASP A 113 23.69 12.77 3.85
C ASP A 113 22.69 13.63 3.03
N GLY A 114 21.69 14.21 3.68
CA GLY A 114 20.85 15.28 3.14
C GLY A 114 19.57 14.85 2.44
N TRP A 115 19.11 13.60 2.62
CA TRP A 115 17.76 13.21 2.23
C TRP A 115 16.74 13.73 3.22
N TYR A 116 15.56 14.11 2.75
CA TYR A 116 14.47 14.51 3.62
C TYR A 116 13.12 14.05 3.09
N LEU A 117 12.18 13.83 4.01
CA LEU A 117 10.84 13.39 3.71
C LEU A 117 10.05 14.47 2.97
N ASP A 118 9.38 14.09 1.89
CA ASP A 118 8.65 14.97 0.98
C ASP A 118 7.33 14.33 0.56
N VAL A 119 6.25 15.10 0.70
CA VAL A 119 4.94 14.76 0.15
C VAL A 119 4.97 14.97 -1.35
N ALA A 120 4.72 13.91 -2.11
CA ALA A 120 4.86 13.93 -3.56
C ALA A 120 4.02 15.03 -4.20
N MET A 121 4.67 15.85 -5.04
CA MET A 121 4.05 16.99 -5.74
C MET A 121 3.36 17.98 -4.78
N PHE A 122 3.75 17.98 -3.50
CA PHE A 122 3.13 18.76 -2.44
C PHE A 122 1.62 18.50 -2.25
N ASN A 123 1.07 17.40 -2.77
CA ASN A 123 -0.36 17.13 -2.70
C ASN A 123 -0.78 16.63 -1.30
N LEU A 124 -1.16 17.53 -0.40
CA LEU A 124 -1.58 17.21 0.98
C LEU A 124 -3.01 16.63 1.04
N GLU A 125 -3.18 15.44 0.46
CA GLU A 125 -4.43 14.69 0.42
C GLU A 125 -4.22 13.25 0.88
N GLU A 126 -5.27 12.63 1.41
CA GLU A 126 -5.25 11.21 1.74
C GLU A 126 -4.93 10.36 0.49
N GLY A 127 -4.01 9.41 0.64
CA GLY A 127 -3.53 8.54 -0.42
C GLY A 127 -2.31 9.07 -1.18
N THR A 128 -1.90 10.34 -1.00
CA THR A 128 -0.67 10.86 -1.61
C THR A 128 0.56 10.14 -1.07
N ALA A 129 1.47 9.74 -1.95
CA ALA A 129 2.71 9.09 -1.58
C ALA A 129 3.71 10.07 -0.97
N LEU A 130 4.60 9.58 -0.09
CA LEU A 130 5.77 10.32 0.34
C LEU A 130 7.04 9.61 -0.14
N ASN A 131 8.07 10.41 -0.40
CA ASN A 131 9.39 9.95 -0.80
C ASN A 131 10.45 10.60 0.09
N LEU A 132 11.67 10.09 0.03
CA LEU A 132 12.84 10.85 0.42
C LEU A 132 13.36 11.57 -0.83
N ILE A 133 13.71 12.84 -0.71
CA ILE A 133 14.38 13.56 -1.80
C ILE A 133 15.68 14.20 -1.31
N LYS A 134 16.62 14.36 -2.23
CA LYS A 134 17.85 15.12 -2.03
C LYS A 134 17.91 16.18 -3.13
N ASP A 135 17.64 17.42 -2.73
CA ASP A 135 17.63 18.58 -3.62
C ASP A 135 18.86 19.45 -3.34
N PRO A 136 19.74 19.69 -4.33
CA PRO A 136 20.91 20.56 -4.16
C PRO A 136 20.52 22.02 -3.85
N LYS A 137 19.29 22.45 -4.16
CA LYS A 137 18.74 23.77 -3.81
C LYS A 137 17.90 23.66 -2.55
N LYS A 138 18.59 23.56 -1.41
CA LYS A 138 17.97 23.48 -0.08
C LYS A 138 17.13 24.73 0.22
N HIS A 139 15.91 24.55 0.73
CA HIS A 139 15.08 25.55 1.40
C HIS A 139 14.55 26.73 0.55
N ASN A 140 13.88 26.46 -0.57
CA ASN A 140 13.00 27.49 -1.12
C ASN A 140 11.80 27.68 -0.16
N PRO A 141 11.41 28.90 0.24
CA PRO A 141 10.30 29.14 1.18
C PRO A 141 8.96 28.55 0.69
N GLU A 142 8.80 28.49 -0.64
CA GLU A 142 7.64 27.89 -1.31
C GLU A 142 7.62 26.36 -1.24
N ASP A 143 8.71 25.71 -0.86
CA ASP A 143 8.81 24.24 -0.76
C ASP A 143 8.49 23.71 0.66
N LEU A 144 8.14 24.57 1.62
CA LEU A 144 8.02 24.18 3.04
C LEU A 144 6.75 23.40 3.40
N TRP A 145 5.68 23.50 2.60
CA TRP A 145 4.35 23.00 2.98
C TRP A 145 4.20 21.48 2.85
N GLY A 146 5.02 20.80 2.04
CA GLY A 146 5.01 19.33 1.91
C GLY A 146 6.18 18.60 2.59
N ARG A 147 7.07 19.33 3.28
CA ARG A 147 8.37 18.80 3.76
C ARG A 147 8.59 18.93 5.27
N ARG A 148 7.66 19.59 5.97
CA ARG A 148 7.75 19.81 7.42
C ARG A 148 6.72 18.98 8.15
N PHE A 149 7.17 18.32 9.21
CA PHE A 149 6.39 17.37 9.98
C PHE A 149 6.48 17.67 11.49
N ALA A 150 5.49 17.17 12.23
CA ALA A 150 5.52 17.08 13.67
C ALA A 150 5.34 15.64 14.11
N VAL A 151 5.99 15.29 15.22
CA VAL A 151 5.66 14.10 16.00
C VAL A 151 4.52 14.45 16.95
N ASN A 152 3.44 13.68 16.88
CA ASN A 152 2.27 13.85 17.73
C ASN A 152 2.45 13.12 19.08
N PRO A 153 1.68 13.50 20.13
CA PRO A 153 1.76 12.85 21.44
C PRO A 153 1.48 11.33 21.44
N ASP A 154 0.67 10.86 20.48
CA ASP A 154 0.34 9.43 20.29
C ASP A 154 1.47 8.64 19.60
N GLY A 155 2.54 9.31 19.17
CA GLY A 155 3.65 8.72 18.44
C GLY A 155 3.44 8.62 16.93
N SER A 156 2.35 9.16 16.39
CA SER A 156 2.17 9.34 14.95
C SER A 156 2.94 10.57 14.43
N VAL A 157 3.09 10.67 13.12
CA VAL A 157 3.76 11.79 12.45
C VAL A 157 2.81 12.38 11.41
N SER A 158 2.74 13.72 11.36
CA SER A 158 1.84 14.48 10.49
C SER A 158 2.57 15.64 9.81
N PRO A 159 2.18 16.03 8.58
CA PRO A 159 2.62 17.31 8.01
C PRO A 159 2.18 18.48 8.89
N LEU A 160 3.04 19.49 9.09
CA LEU A 160 2.71 20.66 9.93
C LEU A 160 1.51 21.45 9.41
N THR A 161 1.36 21.52 8.08
CA THR A 161 0.31 22.28 7.37
C THR A 161 -0.98 21.47 7.19
N ALA A 162 -0.95 20.16 7.45
CA ALA A 162 -2.10 19.26 7.38
C ALA A 162 -2.12 18.29 8.57
N PRO A 163 -2.32 18.78 9.82
CA PRO A 163 -2.22 17.97 11.03
C PRO A 163 -3.33 16.91 11.18
N HIS A 164 -4.32 16.94 10.29
CA HIS A 164 -5.38 15.93 10.20
C HIS A 164 -4.97 14.72 9.33
N LEU A 165 -3.82 14.78 8.65
CA LEU A 165 -3.24 13.68 7.89
C LEU A 165 -2.05 13.08 8.65
N PHE A 166 -1.81 11.80 8.43
CA PHE A 166 -0.78 11.03 9.14
C PHE A 166 0.02 10.17 8.18
N LEU A 167 1.25 9.81 8.56
CA LEU A 167 2.00 8.78 7.87
C LEU A 167 1.31 7.42 8.01
N GLY A 168 1.25 6.66 6.92
CA GLY A 168 0.65 5.33 6.91
C GLY A 168 0.81 4.60 5.58
N ALA A 169 0.14 3.45 5.48
CA ALA A 169 0.03 2.68 4.24
C ALA A 169 -1.44 2.47 3.89
N MET A 170 -1.73 2.41 2.58
CA MET A 170 -3.05 2.03 2.09
C MET A 170 -3.09 0.52 1.88
N SER A 171 -4.10 -0.15 2.44
CA SER A 171 -4.44 -1.53 2.12
C SER A 171 -5.20 -1.62 0.80
N ARG A 172 -5.11 -2.78 0.14
CA ARG A 172 -5.96 -3.10 -1.02
C ARG A 172 -5.95 -4.58 -1.34
N ILE A 173 -7.08 -5.06 -1.86
CA ILE A 173 -7.10 -6.24 -2.72
C ILE A 173 -6.51 -5.84 -4.08
N THR A 174 -5.60 -6.66 -4.61
CA THR A 174 -4.87 -6.41 -5.86
C THR A 174 -4.49 -7.73 -6.53
N LEU A 175 -3.79 -7.68 -7.65
CA LEU A 175 -3.18 -8.85 -8.28
C LEU A 175 -1.75 -9.02 -7.77
N VAL A 176 -1.40 -10.25 -7.43
CA VAL A 176 -0.03 -10.68 -7.07
C VAL A 176 0.33 -11.92 -7.88
N LYS A 177 1.62 -12.27 -7.92
CA LYS A 177 2.04 -13.54 -8.51
C LYS A 177 1.51 -14.70 -7.67
N GLU A 178 1.12 -15.79 -8.32
CA GLU A 178 0.81 -17.04 -7.65
C GLU A 178 2.03 -17.52 -6.83
N GLY A 179 1.78 -18.01 -5.61
CA GLY A 179 2.83 -18.37 -4.67
C GLY A 179 3.42 -17.21 -3.85
N HIS A 180 3.05 -15.95 -4.14
CA HIS A 180 3.45 -14.82 -3.29
C HIS A 180 2.80 -14.93 -1.88
N PRO A 181 3.49 -14.52 -0.79
CA PRO A 181 2.92 -14.56 0.57
C PRO A 181 1.58 -13.83 0.71
N ASP A 182 1.44 -12.72 -0.01
CA ASP A 182 0.21 -11.91 -0.04
C ASP A 182 -0.94 -12.54 -0.85
N ALA A 183 -0.74 -13.72 -1.48
CA ALA A 183 -1.77 -14.38 -2.28
C ALA A 183 -2.96 -14.85 -1.42
N LEU A 184 -4.16 -14.60 -1.92
CA LEU A 184 -5.40 -15.01 -1.26
C LEU A 184 -5.76 -16.44 -1.67
N VAL A 185 -6.07 -17.26 -0.67
CA VAL A 185 -6.57 -18.62 -0.83
C VAL A 185 -7.93 -18.70 -0.16
N LEU A 186 -8.95 -19.12 -0.90
CA LEU A 186 -10.31 -19.27 -0.39
C LEU A 186 -10.43 -20.51 0.50
N GLU A 187 -11.27 -20.43 1.53
CA GLU A 187 -11.59 -21.56 2.40
C GLU A 187 -12.52 -22.58 1.72
N HIS A 188 -13.47 -22.10 0.91
CA HIS A 188 -14.49 -22.94 0.26
C HIS A 188 -14.55 -22.76 -1.28
N PRO A 189 -13.44 -22.99 -2.02
CA PRO A 189 -13.37 -22.73 -3.45
C PRO A 189 -14.29 -23.64 -4.28
N ALA A 190 -14.57 -24.86 -3.81
CA ALA A 190 -15.38 -25.85 -4.53
C ALA A 190 -16.83 -25.37 -4.74
N ALA A 191 -17.46 -24.81 -3.70
CA ALA A 191 -18.83 -24.34 -3.79
C ALA A 191 -19.00 -23.27 -4.90
N ILE A 192 -18.07 -22.31 -4.96
CA ILE A 192 -18.10 -21.27 -6.00
C ILE A 192 -17.81 -21.87 -7.38
N SER A 193 -16.86 -22.80 -7.47
CA SER A 193 -16.52 -23.48 -8.72
C SER A 193 -17.68 -24.28 -9.31
N GLU A 194 -18.52 -24.86 -8.45
CA GLU A 194 -19.78 -25.55 -8.79
C GLU A 194 -20.95 -24.60 -9.10
N GLY A 195 -20.73 -23.28 -9.08
CA GLY A 195 -21.77 -22.27 -9.34
C GLY A 195 -22.68 -21.98 -8.13
N LYS A 196 -22.40 -22.54 -6.95
CA LYS A 196 -23.13 -22.22 -5.72
C LYS A 196 -22.63 -20.89 -5.15
N ALA A 197 -23.53 -20.14 -4.53
CA ALA A 197 -23.17 -18.89 -3.89
C ALA A 197 -22.48 -19.15 -2.53
N ALA A 198 -21.25 -18.67 -2.37
CA ALA A 198 -20.48 -18.77 -1.12
C ALA A 198 -19.70 -17.49 -0.83
N SER A 199 -19.39 -17.26 0.45
CA SER A 199 -18.60 -16.12 0.91
C SER A 199 -17.13 -16.28 0.55
N LEU A 200 -16.47 -15.18 0.19
CA LEU A 200 -15.01 -15.12 -0.07
C LEU A 200 -14.20 -15.09 1.24
N VAL A 201 -14.39 -16.12 2.08
CA VAL A 201 -13.63 -16.32 3.33
C VAL A 201 -12.27 -16.94 3.00
N LEU A 202 -11.24 -16.56 3.74
CA LEU A 202 -9.85 -16.87 3.42
C LEU A 202 -9.27 -17.96 4.32
N LYS A 203 -8.61 -18.93 3.67
CA LYS A 203 -7.70 -19.89 4.29
C LYS A 203 -6.31 -19.31 4.52
N SER A 204 -5.80 -18.49 3.60
CA SER A 204 -4.43 -17.94 3.72
C SER A 204 -4.31 -16.86 4.80
N HIS A 205 -5.39 -16.12 5.07
CA HIS A 205 -5.45 -15.09 6.10
C HIS A 205 -6.59 -15.44 7.06
N LYS A 206 -6.31 -16.33 8.02
CA LYS A 206 -7.32 -16.89 8.94
C LYS A 206 -8.08 -15.79 9.66
N GLY A 207 -9.41 -15.96 9.74
CA GLY A 207 -10.29 -15.01 10.40
C GLY A 207 -10.58 -13.76 9.56
N LEU A 208 -10.20 -13.73 8.27
CA LEU A 208 -10.54 -12.66 7.35
C LEU A 208 -11.33 -13.17 6.14
N GLY A 209 -12.08 -12.26 5.52
CA GLY A 209 -12.70 -12.45 4.21
C GLY A 209 -12.55 -11.23 3.32
N VAL A 210 -12.80 -11.39 2.02
CA VAL A 210 -12.87 -10.27 1.09
C VAL A 210 -14.20 -9.55 1.29
N VAL A 211 -14.16 -8.29 1.73
CA VAL A 211 -15.32 -7.46 2.06
C VAL A 211 -15.46 -6.28 1.10
N ALA A 212 -16.62 -5.64 1.10
CA ALA A 212 -16.79 -4.32 0.49
C ALA A 212 -16.07 -3.27 1.35
N ALA A 213 -15.17 -2.49 0.75
CA ALA A 213 -14.48 -1.40 1.44
C ALA A 213 -15.44 -0.26 1.84
N ALA A 214 -16.49 -0.06 1.03
CA ALA A 214 -17.54 0.93 1.24
C ALA A 214 -18.80 0.53 0.45
N ALA A 215 -19.89 1.27 0.65
CA ALA A 215 -21.09 1.14 -0.15
C ALA A 215 -20.79 1.36 -1.66
N PRO A 216 -21.52 0.69 -2.58
CA PRO A 216 -21.33 0.87 -4.00
C PRO A 216 -21.45 2.34 -4.43
N LYS A 217 -20.54 2.78 -5.29
CA LYS A 217 -20.48 4.12 -5.86
C LYS A 217 -20.95 4.10 -7.31
N ARG A 218 -21.50 5.22 -7.75
CA ARG A 218 -22.00 5.40 -9.13
C ARG A 218 -21.17 6.41 -9.88
N ILE A 219 -20.75 6.07 -11.09
CA ILE A 219 -20.17 6.98 -12.08
C ILE A 219 -21.17 7.11 -13.22
N LYS A 220 -21.88 8.25 -13.29
CA LYS A 220 -23.01 8.42 -14.21
C LYS A 220 -22.54 8.48 -15.67
N GLU A 221 -21.43 9.17 -15.89
CA GLU A 221 -20.81 9.43 -17.18
C GLU A 221 -20.41 8.12 -17.87
N TRP A 222 -19.96 7.13 -17.10
CA TRP A 222 -19.56 5.82 -17.61
C TRP A 222 -20.65 4.76 -17.51
N ARG A 223 -21.81 5.11 -16.92
CA ARG A 223 -22.92 4.18 -16.68
C ARG A 223 -22.48 2.92 -15.91
N VAL A 224 -21.57 3.12 -14.96
CA VAL A 224 -20.97 2.07 -14.13
C VAL A 224 -21.30 2.32 -12.67
N SER A 225 -21.72 1.27 -11.97
CA SER A 225 -21.65 1.23 -10.51
C SER A 225 -20.53 0.29 -10.08
N TYR A 226 -19.75 0.67 -9.09
CA TYR A 226 -18.61 -0.13 -8.62
C TYR A 226 -18.54 -0.18 -7.09
N MET A 227 -17.88 -1.22 -6.58
CA MET A 227 -17.65 -1.44 -5.17
C MET A 227 -16.21 -1.92 -5.01
N GLN A 228 -15.38 -1.13 -4.33
CA GLN A 228 -14.00 -1.53 -4.03
C GLN A 228 -13.98 -2.64 -2.98
N LEU A 229 -12.98 -3.51 -3.08
CA LEU A 229 -12.79 -4.63 -2.19
C LEU A 229 -11.64 -4.38 -1.21
N ASP A 230 -11.80 -4.85 0.01
CA ASP A 230 -10.76 -4.90 1.04
C ASP A 230 -10.81 -6.25 1.78
N LEU A 231 -9.95 -6.45 2.77
CA LEU A 231 -10.08 -7.53 3.75
C LEU A 231 -10.73 -7.03 5.03
N GLY A 232 -11.49 -7.90 5.68
CA GLY A 232 -12.13 -7.60 6.95
C GLY A 232 -12.83 -8.79 7.55
N ASP A 233 -13.82 -8.51 8.41
CA ASP A 233 -14.63 -9.50 9.11
C ASP A 233 -15.23 -10.54 8.13
N PRO A 234 -14.97 -11.85 8.33
CA PRO A 234 -15.43 -12.90 7.44
C PRO A 234 -16.96 -13.03 7.42
N GLN A 235 -17.68 -12.56 8.44
CA GLN A 235 -19.15 -12.51 8.43
C GLN A 235 -19.70 -11.48 7.45
N LYS A 236 -18.88 -10.48 7.08
CA LYS A 236 -19.20 -9.45 6.08
C LYS A 236 -18.58 -9.75 4.71
N ALA A 237 -17.95 -10.91 4.56
CA ALA A 237 -17.30 -11.31 3.32
C ALA A 237 -18.31 -11.37 2.18
N VAL A 238 -17.95 -10.79 1.04
CA VAL A 238 -18.78 -10.73 -0.15
C VAL A 238 -19.11 -12.14 -0.59
N ARG A 239 -20.39 -12.39 -0.84
CA ARG A 239 -20.85 -13.67 -1.41
C ARG A 239 -20.80 -13.59 -2.91
N VAL A 240 -20.19 -14.59 -3.54
CA VAL A 240 -20.14 -14.71 -4.99
C VAL A 240 -20.59 -16.08 -5.45
N LYS A 241 -21.03 -16.15 -6.70
CA LYS A 241 -21.23 -17.40 -7.43
C LYS A 241 -20.55 -17.31 -8.79
N ARG A 242 -20.15 -18.45 -9.33
CA ARG A 242 -19.65 -18.51 -10.70
C ARG A 242 -20.81 -18.45 -11.70
N SER A 243 -20.64 -17.66 -12.75
CA SER A 243 -21.51 -17.56 -13.92
C SER A 243 -20.63 -17.56 -15.16
N GLY A 244 -20.47 -18.72 -15.81
CA GLY A 244 -19.46 -18.89 -16.86
C GLY A 244 -18.04 -18.61 -16.34
N ASP A 245 -17.38 -17.62 -16.94
CA ASP A 245 -16.02 -17.16 -16.58
C ASP A 245 -16.01 -15.99 -15.58
N PHE A 246 -17.18 -15.62 -15.07
CA PHE A 246 -17.35 -14.46 -14.21
C PHE A 246 -17.61 -14.87 -12.76
N LEU A 247 -17.02 -14.13 -11.82
CA LEU A 247 -17.40 -14.18 -10.40
C LEU A 247 -18.40 -13.06 -10.14
N VAL A 248 -19.65 -13.46 -9.89
CA VAL A 248 -20.78 -12.56 -9.76
C VAL A 248 -21.23 -12.48 -8.32
N SER A 249 -21.38 -11.26 -7.79
CA SER A 249 -21.90 -11.03 -6.45
C SER A 249 -23.32 -11.58 -6.32
N ALA A 250 -23.53 -12.32 -5.25
CA ALA A 250 -24.79 -12.86 -4.78
C ALA A 250 -25.37 -12.05 -3.62
N ASP A 251 -24.68 -11.01 -3.15
CA ASP A 251 -25.17 -10.17 -2.05
C ASP A 251 -26.29 -9.23 -2.50
N PRO A 252 -27.33 -8.98 -1.68
CA PRO A 252 -28.44 -8.12 -2.06
C PRO A 252 -28.02 -6.70 -2.50
N VAL A 253 -27.05 -6.10 -1.83
CA VAL A 253 -26.60 -4.71 -2.06
C VAL A 253 -25.77 -4.56 -3.34
N SER A 254 -25.10 -5.62 -3.79
CA SER A 254 -24.23 -5.63 -4.98
C SER A 254 -24.64 -6.72 -5.97
N LYS A 255 -25.91 -7.15 -5.94
CA LYS A 255 -26.40 -8.29 -6.72
C LYS A 255 -26.11 -8.07 -8.20
N GLY A 256 -25.42 -9.04 -8.82
CA GLY A 256 -25.08 -8.97 -10.24
C GLY A 256 -23.82 -8.19 -10.57
N PHE A 257 -23.14 -7.59 -9.57
CA PHE A 257 -21.81 -7.02 -9.80
C PHE A 257 -20.82 -8.14 -10.12
N VAL A 258 -19.84 -7.88 -10.96
CA VAL A 258 -18.82 -8.84 -11.41
C VAL A 258 -17.45 -8.38 -10.94
N LEU A 259 -16.62 -9.30 -10.46
CA LEU A 259 -15.22 -9.01 -10.13
C LEU A 259 -14.49 -8.46 -11.36
N ASP A 260 -13.77 -7.36 -11.19
CA ASP A 260 -13.16 -6.58 -12.26
C ASP A 260 -11.76 -6.11 -11.85
N VAL A 261 -10.81 -6.28 -12.77
CA VAL A 261 -9.51 -5.61 -12.75
C VAL A 261 -9.72 -4.21 -13.34
N PRO A 262 -9.65 -3.13 -12.52
CA PRO A 262 -9.95 -1.79 -13.00
C PRO A 262 -9.11 -1.41 -14.22
N PHE A 263 -9.77 -0.89 -15.25
CA PHE A 263 -9.16 -0.45 -16.52
C PHE A 263 -8.26 -1.51 -17.18
N ASP A 264 -8.56 -2.79 -16.95
CA ASP A 264 -7.79 -3.92 -17.49
C ASP A 264 -6.30 -3.91 -17.09
N LYS A 265 -5.96 -3.31 -15.94
CA LYS A 265 -4.59 -3.26 -15.39
C LYS A 265 -4.15 -4.61 -14.81
N ARG A 266 -4.03 -5.61 -15.68
CA ARG A 266 -3.66 -7.01 -15.37
C ARG A 266 -2.16 -7.18 -15.13
N GLU A 267 -1.66 -6.49 -14.12
CA GLU A 267 -0.26 -6.50 -13.68
C GLU A 267 -0.18 -6.60 -12.15
N VAL A 268 0.98 -6.98 -11.62
CA VAL A 268 1.21 -7.01 -10.16
C VAL A 268 0.93 -5.62 -9.57
N GLY A 269 0.13 -5.56 -8.49
CA GLY A 269 -0.29 -4.30 -7.89
C GLY A 269 -1.41 -3.57 -8.62
N THR A 270 -1.94 -4.14 -9.72
CA THR A 270 -3.10 -3.64 -10.47
C THR A 270 -2.93 -2.17 -10.90
N GLY A 271 -1.72 -1.78 -11.31
CA GLY A 271 -1.41 -0.39 -11.68
C GLY A 271 -1.63 0.63 -10.55
N GLY A 272 -1.59 0.19 -9.28
CA GLY A 272 -1.89 1.05 -8.14
C GLY A 272 -3.37 1.32 -7.92
N LEU A 273 -4.27 0.51 -8.49
CA LEU A 273 -5.71 0.55 -8.25
C LEU A 273 -6.15 -0.63 -7.37
N ALA A 274 -7.27 -0.47 -6.65
CA ALA A 274 -7.86 -1.54 -5.84
C ALA A 274 -8.83 -2.38 -6.68
N MET A 275 -8.80 -3.70 -6.50
CA MET A 275 -9.77 -4.60 -7.11
C MET A 275 -11.19 -4.17 -6.75
N SER A 276 -12.10 -4.31 -7.71
CA SER A 276 -13.47 -3.86 -7.55
C SER A 276 -14.43 -4.92 -8.08
N MET A 277 -15.69 -4.85 -7.65
CA MET A 277 -16.79 -5.44 -8.39
C MET A 277 -17.57 -4.34 -9.09
N VAL A 278 -18.06 -4.59 -10.31
CA VAL A 278 -18.72 -3.57 -11.14
C VAL A 278 -20.02 -4.09 -11.73
N THR A 279 -20.94 -3.20 -12.07
CA THR A 279 -22.09 -3.47 -12.94
C THR A 279 -22.27 -2.36 -13.96
N LEU A 280 -22.91 -2.69 -15.08
CA LEU A 280 -23.14 -1.79 -16.22
C LEU A 280 -24.64 -1.71 -16.51
N ASP A 281 -25.15 -0.50 -16.78
CA ASP A 281 -26.58 -0.29 -17.07
C ASP A 281 -27.08 -1.04 -18.31
N ASN A 282 -26.18 -1.24 -19.27
CA ASN A 282 -26.48 -1.91 -20.53
C ASN A 282 -26.63 -3.44 -20.38
N GLY A 283 -26.49 -3.97 -19.17
CA GLY A 283 -26.54 -5.41 -18.89
C GLY A 283 -25.33 -6.20 -19.38
N LYS A 284 -24.36 -5.57 -20.05
CA LYS A 284 -23.16 -6.20 -20.62
C LYS A 284 -22.01 -6.32 -19.62
N VAL A 285 -22.31 -6.48 -18.33
CA VAL A 285 -21.26 -6.62 -17.32
C VAL A 285 -20.47 -7.93 -17.52
N GLN A 286 -21.14 -8.98 -17.99
CA GLN A 286 -20.57 -10.27 -18.39
C GLN A 286 -20.27 -10.29 -19.90
N ASP A 287 -19.51 -9.31 -20.37
CA ASP A 287 -19.00 -9.25 -21.74
C ASP A 287 -17.72 -10.09 -21.85
N PRO A 288 -17.66 -11.15 -22.69
CA PRO A 288 -16.47 -11.99 -22.82
C PRO A 288 -15.26 -11.25 -23.39
N ASP A 289 -15.45 -10.11 -24.07
CA ASP A 289 -14.34 -9.27 -24.54
C ASP A 289 -13.74 -8.42 -23.41
N ALA A 290 -14.43 -8.30 -22.26
CA ALA A 290 -13.94 -7.63 -21.07
C ALA A 290 -12.98 -8.54 -20.27
N LYS A 291 -11.79 -8.74 -20.82
CA LYS A 291 -10.72 -9.61 -20.29
C LYS A 291 -10.41 -9.42 -18.80
N GLY A 292 -10.48 -8.19 -18.30
CA GLY A 292 -10.29 -7.84 -16.89
C GLY A 292 -11.35 -8.41 -15.93
N ARG A 293 -12.41 -9.07 -16.43
CA ARG A 293 -13.48 -9.68 -15.62
C ARG A 293 -13.48 -11.20 -15.64
N LEU A 294 -12.54 -11.79 -16.37
CA LEU A 294 -12.46 -13.23 -16.58
C LEU A 294 -11.56 -13.86 -15.52
N PHE A 295 -12.17 -14.62 -14.62
CA PHE A 295 -11.50 -15.25 -13.50
C PHE A 295 -11.81 -16.74 -13.42
N SER A 296 -10.81 -17.49 -12.98
CA SER A 296 -10.95 -18.91 -12.64
C SER A 296 -10.63 -19.12 -11.17
N ILE A 297 -11.20 -20.16 -10.58
CA ILE A 297 -10.80 -20.63 -9.25
C ILE A 297 -9.90 -21.85 -9.45
N THR A 298 -8.67 -21.77 -8.96
CA THR A 298 -7.72 -22.87 -9.07
C THR A 298 -8.06 -23.97 -8.05
N PRO A 299 -7.60 -25.22 -8.25
CA PRO A 299 -7.77 -26.28 -7.25
C PRO A 299 -7.16 -25.94 -5.88
N ALA A 300 -6.10 -25.12 -5.87
CA ALA A 300 -5.48 -24.61 -4.65
C ALA A 300 -6.34 -23.55 -3.92
N GLY A 301 -7.40 -23.05 -4.56
CA GLY A 301 -8.33 -22.07 -4.00
C GLY A 301 -7.97 -20.62 -4.32
N HIS A 302 -7.08 -20.36 -5.28
CA HIS A 302 -6.79 -19.02 -5.74
C HIS A 302 -7.85 -18.51 -6.72
N VAL A 303 -8.15 -17.21 -6.68
CA VAL A 303 -8.90 -16.52 -7.73
C VAL A 303 -7.90 -15.98 -8.75
N SER A 304 -7.75 -16.66 -9.89
CA SER A 304 -6.75 -16.40 -10.92
C SER A 304 -7.33 -15.59 -12.07
N CYS A 305 -6.60 -14.56 -12.51
CA CYS A 305 -6.89 -13.84 -13.74
C CYS A 305 -6.68 -14.78 -14.94
N ARG A 306 -7.70 -15.01 -15.76
CA ARG A 306 -7.65 -16.01 -16.83
C ARG A 306 -6.75 -15.57 -17.99
N GLU A 307 -6.82 -14.29 -18.34
CA GLU A 307 -6.11 -13.72 -19.49
C GLU A 307 -4.67 -13.32 -19.15
N THR A 308 -4.25 -13.54 -17.90
CA THR A 308 -2.86 -13.37 -17.44
C THR A 308 -2.55 -14.44 -16.40
N PRO A 309 -2.39 -15.70 -16.82
CA PRO A 309 -2.13 -16.83 -15.92
C PRO A 309 -0.93 -16.57 -15.01
N GLY A 310 -1.02 -17.03 -13.76
CA GLY A 310 -0.01 -16.78 -12.73
C GLY A 310 -0.22 -15.47 -11.95
N LEU A 311 -1.22 -14.65 -12.31
CA LEU A 311 -1.70 -13.57 -11.45
C LEU A 311 -2.97 -13.99 -10.73
N VAL A 312 -2.96 -13.85 -9.40
CA VAL A 312 -4.06 -14.20 -8.50
C VAL A 312 -4.45 -13.01 -7.64
N LEU A 313 -5.64 -13.04 -7.06
CA LEU A 313 -6.01 -12.07 -6.01
C LEU A 313 -5.02 -12.17 -4.85
N GLY A 314 -4.55 -11.01 -4.41
CA GLY A 314 -3.67 -10.81 -3.26
C GLY A 314 -4.16 -9.65 -2.40
N TYR A 315 -3.61 -9.55 -1.20
CA TYR A 315 -3.81 -8.40 -0.32
C TYR A 315 -2.49 -7.71 -0.04
N ARG A 316 -2.41 -6.42 -0.38
CA ARG A 316 -1.23 -5.59 -0.12
C ARG A 316 -1.62 -4.53 0.91
N GLY A 317 -1.17 -4.72 2.14
CA GLY A 317 -1.45 -3.81 3.25
C GLY A 317 -0.67 -4.19 4.49
N LEU A 318 -0.71 -3.32 5.50
CA LEU A 318 -0.20 -3.66 6.83
C LEU A 318 -1.06 -4.80 7.42
N PRO A 319 -0.53 -5.63 8.33
CA PRO A 319 -1.29 -6.71 8.93
C PRO A 319 -2.60 -6.21 9.54
N ILE A 320 -3.73 -6.85 9.20
CA ILE A 320 -5.04 -6.47 9.77
C ILE A 320 -5.15 -7.05 11.18
N GLN A 321 -5.48 -6.19 12.13
CA GLN A 321 -5.90 -6.57 13.48
C GLN A 321 -7.41 -6.35 13.54
N LEU A 322 -8.20 -7.43 13.55
CA LEU A 322 -9.62 -7.31 13.85
C LEU A 322 -9.79 -7.02 15.36
N PRO A 323 -10.70 -6.12 15.75
CA PRO A 323 -11.08 -6.02 17.16
C PRO A 323 -11.66 -7.36 17.63
N GLU A 324 -11.29 -7.78 18.84
CA GLU A 324 -11.84 -8.96 19.52
C GLU A 324 -13.36 -8.84 19.76
#